data_AF-A0A832WPN4-F1
#
_entry.id   AF-A0A832WPN4-F1
#
_cell.length_a   1.000
_cell.length_b   1.000
_cell.length_c   1.000
_cell.angle_alpha   90.00
_cell.angle_beta   90.00
_cell.angle_gamma   90.00
#
_symmetry.space_group_name_H-M   'P 1'
#
loop_
_entity.id
_entity.type
_entity.pdbx_description
1 polymer ?
#
loop_
_entity_poly.entity_id
_entity_poly.type
_entity_poly.pdbx_seq_one_letter_code
_entity_poly.pdbx_strand_id
1 'polypeptide(L)'
;MALTKEFKEFYKDRDADYPHWPKRVFTIAVFCKENFSPKSIPSYVEKDMGLPLEEVNKMNISSGVFYAYTDKEVRSRKIKEVSRYARGNCRQCTDFTGDFSDISVGSVGTQAGWSTVILRSKEAKDLFKKLVDQDLIEVSTNVQMEELNKVIDLNNKQAKKSIKLSQDKGFKLPFVDLEKDDNLEGFVEKGHKKDFMDLEKEILQSGLCVACGTCALACPCYNIEMLEDGRPYSIRGCLPNCGCCYMACPRTHSFKEILLKDQEEPEIVAARAKNPSYHSQDGGVITALITYGLKNDIFSKAIVARADSKWRAYPFITNDPSFLKRAAGSKYSIIPQVYGLKFGR
;
A
#
# COMPACT_ATOMS: atom_id res chain seq x y z
N MET A 1 -12.78 1.11 7.43
CA MET A 1 -13.74 2.14 7.89
C MET A 1 -14.75 2.57 6.83
N ALA A 2 -14.37 3.11 5.67
CA ALA A 2 -15.35 3.61 4.68
C ALA A 2 -16.27 2.53 4.03
N LEU A 3 -16.03 1.26 4.33
CA LEU A 3 -16.84 0.10 3.89
C LEU A 3 -17.79 -0.44 4.97
N THR A 4 -17.71 0.06 6.21
CA THR A 4 -18.51 -0.48 7.31
C THR A 4 -20.00 -0.15 7.15
N LYS A 5 -20.86 -0.90 7.83
CA LYS A 5 -22.32 -0.75 7.74
C LYS A 5 -22.77 0.61 8.26
N GLU A 6 -22.16 1.06 9.35
CA GLU A 6 -22.42 2.33 10.03
C GLU A 6 -22.15 3.50 9.07
N PHE A 7 -21.04 3.43 8.34
CA PHE A 7 -20.68 4.45 7.36
C PHE A 7 -21.67 4.47 6.19
N LYS A 8 -22.07 3.32 5.66
CA LYS A 8 -23.07 3.24 4.57
C LYS A 8 -24.45 3.74 5.00
N GLU A 9 -24.88 3.40 6.21
CA GLU A 9 -26.18 3.78 6.76
C GLU A 9 -26.30 5.30 6.93
N PHE A 10 -25.25 5.98 7.40
CA PHE A 10 -25.25 7.44 7.56
C PHE A 10 -25.45 8.20 6.26
N TYR A 11 -24.99 7.65 5.13
CA TYR A 11 -25.03 8.31 3.82
C TYR A 11 -26.24 7.91 2.96
N LYS A 12 -27.05 6.94 3.39
CA LYS A 12 -28.15 6.41 2.58
C LYS A 12 -29.21 7.46 2.19
N ASP A 13 -29.41 8.46 3.05
CA ASP A 13 -30.45 9.50 2.90
C ASP A 13 -29.88 10.86 2.46
N ARG A 14 -28.55 10.98 2.30
CA ARG A 14 -27.93 12.18 1.76
C ARG A 14 -27.94 12.02 0.24
N ASP A 15 -28.60 12.93 -0.48
CA ASP A 15 -28.74 12.99 -1.95
C ASP A 15 -27.40 13.22 -2.68
N ALA A 16 -26.45 12.35 -2.40
CA ALA A 16 -25.14 12.26 -2.99
C ALA A 16 -25.03 10.84 -3.52
N ASP A 17 -24.60 10.70 -4.78
CA ASP A 17 -24.16 9.43 -5.33
C ASP A 17 -22.99 8.94 -4.47
N TYR A 18 -23.30 8.22 -3.38
CA TYR A 18 -22.29 7.64 -2.53
C TYR A 18 -21.47 6.71 -3.41
N PRO A 19 -20.14 6.84 -3.46
CA PRO A 19 -19.34 6.09 -4.42
C PRO A 19 -19.68 4.61 -4.32
N HIS A 20 -20.09 4.00 -5.44
CA HIS A 20 -20.42 2.58 -5.46
C HIS A 20 -19.17 1.80 -5.09
N TRP A 21 -19.13 1.32 -3.85
CA TRP A 21 -18.03 0.49 -3.39
C TRP A 21 -18.15 -0.91 -3.99
N PRO A 22 -17.01 -1.56 -4.28
CA PRO A 22 -17.03 -2.99 -4.52
C PRO A 22 -17.70 -3.70 -3.33
N LYS A 23 -18.52 -4.71 -3.62
CA LYS A 23 -19.12 -5.54 -2.57
C LYS A 23 -18.06 -6.16 -1.65
N ARG A 24 -16.91 -6.50 -2.21
CA ARG A 24 -15.71 -7.00 -1.52
C ARG A 24 -14.47 -6.48 -2.24
N VAL A 25 -13.45 -6.11 -1.47
CA VAL A 25 -12.10 -5.74 -1.97
C VAL A 25 -11.13 -6.77 -1.43
N PHE A 26 -10.54 -7.62 -2.28
CA PHE A 26 -9.45 -8.51 -1.90
C PHE A 26 -8.12 -7.75 -1.99
N THR A 27 -7.30 -7.81 -0.95
CA THR A 27 -6.12 -6.95 -0.79
C THR A 27 -4.82 -7.76 -0.70
N ILE A 28 -3.87 -7.39 -1.55
CA ILE A 28 -2.52 -7.97 -1.57
C ILE A 28 -1.54 -6.88 -1.14
N ALA A 29 -0.91 -7.05 0.03
CA ALA A 29 0.16 -6.18 0.48
C ALA A 29 1.53 -6.67 -0.01
N VAL A 30 2.41 -5.72 -0.29
CA VAL A 30 3.85 -5.97 -0.46
C VAL A 30 4.58 -5.54 0.80
N PHE A 31 5.59 -6.30 1.23
CA PHE A 31 6.44 -5.87 2.34
C PHE A 31 7.09 -4.52 2.00
N CYS A 32 7.04 -3.57 2.93
CA CYS A 32 7.45 -2.20 2.66
C CYS A 32 8.24 -1.61 3.81
N LYS A 33 9.47 -1.20 3.54
CA LYS A 33 10.32 -0.49 4.51
C LYS A 33 10.23 1.02 4.38
N GLU A 34 10.28 1.52 3.15
CA GLU A 34 10.24 2.94 2.84
C GLU A 34 9.75 3.16 1.41
N ASN A 35 9.24 4.36 1.15
CA ASN A 35 8.78 4.77 -0.17
C ASN A 35 9.20 6.22 -0.44
N PHE A 36 9.08 6.63 -1.70
CA PHE A 36 9.72 7.81 -2.26
C PHE A 36 8.70 8.72 -2.93
N SER A 37 9.04 10.01 -3.13
CA SER A 37 8.16 10.91 -3.87
C SER A 37 8.25 10.61 -5.37
N PRO A 38 7.24 11.02 -6.18
CA PRO A 38 7.21 10.69 -7.61
C PRO A 38 8.44 11.16 -8.40
N LYS A 39 9.16 12.16 -7.89
CA LYS A 39 10.34 12.74 -8.54
C LYS A 39 11.67 12.22 -7.98
N SER A 40 11.71 11.70 -6.74
CA SER A 40 12.99 11.50 -6.06
C SER A 40 13.80 10.33 -6.61
N ILE A 41 13.20 9.15 -6.80
CA ILE A 41 13.91 8.00 -7.39
C ILE A 41 14.24 8.23 -8.86
N PRO A 42 13.32 8.71 -9.73
CA PRO A 42 13.67 9.03 -11.11
C PRO A 42 14.84 10.03 -11.21
N SER A 43 14.82 11.10 -10.42
CA SER A 43 15.91 12.08 -10.40
C SER A 43 17.22 11.48 -9.90
N TYR A 44 17.17 10.62 -8.88
CA TYR A 44 18.36 9.94 -8.34
C TYR A 44 18.99 9.01 -9.37
N VAL A 45 18.17 8.24 -10.09
CA VAL A 45 18.68 7.32 -11.13
C VAL A 45 19.30 8.08 -12.28
N GLU A 46 18.68 9.16 -12.72
CA GLU A 46 19.18 9.98 -13.83
C GLU A 46 20.44 10.77 -13.45
N LYS A 47 20.42 11.47 -12.30
CA LYS A 47 21.47 12.43 -11.93
C LYS A 47 22.61 11.82 -11.12
N ASP A 48 22.28 11.03 -10.10
CA ASP A 48 23.28 10.48 -9.17
C ASP A 48 23.82 9.11 -9.63
N MET A 49 22.97 8.27 -10.22
CA MET A 49 23.41 7.01 -10.80
C MET A 49 23.87 7.16 -12.25
N GLY A 50 23.47 8.22 -12.95
CA GLY A 50 23.91 8.54 -14.31
C GLY A 50 23.35 7.62 -15.39
N LEU A 51 22.15 7.06 -15.18
CA LEU A 51 21.46 6.22 -16.17
C LEU A 51 20.36 7.02 -16.86
N PRO A 52 20.30 7.04 -18.20
CA PRO A 52 19.18 7.64 -18.92
C PRO A 52 17.87 6.97 -18.50
N LEU A 53 16.95 7.73 -17.90
CA LEU A 53 15.74 7.18 -17.28
C LEU A 53 14.87 6.38 -18.26
N GLU A 54 14.86 6.83 -19.52
CA GLU A 54 14.16 6.19 -20.65
C GLU A 54 14.72 4.81 -21.05
N GLU A 55 15.98 4.51 -20.72
CA GLU A 55 16.59 3.18 -20.94
C GLU A 55 16.37 2.24 -19.74
N VAL A 56 15.86 2.74 -18.61
CA VAL A 56 15.68 1.94 -17.39
C VAL A 56 14.43 1.07 -17.50
N ASN A 57 14.64 -0.25 -17.55
CA ASN A 57 13.59 -1.25 -17.73
C ASN A 57 13.17 -1.96 -16.42
N LYS A 58 13.98 -1.87 -15.35
CA LYS A 58 13.68 -2.47 -14.04
C LYS A 58 14.42 -1.71 -12.93
N MET A 59 13.78 -1.64 -11.76
CA MET A 59 14.42 -1.25 -10.50
C MET A 59 14.16 -2.33 -9.44
N ASN A 60 15.14 -2.58 -8.58
CA ASN A 60 14.98 -3.54 -7.47
C ASN A 60 15.75 -3.11 -6.22
N ILE A 61 15.27 -3.55 -5.05
CA ILE A 61 15.95 -3.44 -3.78
C ILE A 61 16.04 -4.86 -3.22
N SER A 62 17.25 -5.36 -3.08
CA SER A 62 17.52 -6.68 -2.51
C SER A 62 18.76 -6.61 -1.65
N SER A 63 18.71 -7.28 -0.49
CA SER A 63 19.88 -7.46 0.40
C SER A 63 20.61 -6.15 0.72
N GLY A 64 19.87 -5.07 0.93
CA GLY A 64 20.42 -3.76 1.27
C GLY A 64 21.07 -3.00 0.10
N VAL A 65 20.80 -3.40 -1.14
CA VAL A 65 21.31 -2.75 -2.35
C VAL A 65 20.15 -2.35 -3.26
N PHE A 66 20.18 -1.12 -3.76
CA PHE A 66 19.30 -0.62 -4.80
C PHE A 66 19.96 -0.86 -6.17
N TYR A 67 19.18 -1.34 -7.13
CA TYR A 67 19.60 -1.67 -8.49
C TYR A 67 18.71 -0.97 -9.51
N ALA A 68 19.32 -0.43 -10.57
CA ALA A 68 18.64 0.04 -11.76
C ALA A 68 19.23 -0.69 -12.99
N TYR A 69 18.35 -1.23 -13.83
CA TYR A 69 18.69 -2.09 -14.96
C TYR A 69 18.31 -1.38 -16.26
N THR A 70 19.20 -1.49 -17.24
CA THR A 70 18.95 -1.17 -18.66
C THR A 70 19.27 -2.43 -19.48
N ASP A 71 19.06 -2.39 -20.79
CA ASP A 71 19.47 -3.49 -21.67
C ASP A 71 21.00 -3.61 -21.81
N LYS A 72 21.74 -2.53 -21.52
CA LYS A 72 23.20 -2.44 -21.70
C LYS A 72 23.98 -2.70 -20.42
N GLU A 73 23.45 -2.26 -19.28
CA GLU A 73 24.16 -2.30 -17.99
C GLU A 73 23.23 -2.33 -16.78
N VAL A 74 23.79 -2.70 -15.63
CA VAL A 74 23.16 -2.63 -14.32
C VAL A 74 24.01 -1.77 -13.40
N ARG A 75 23.42 -0.73 -12.79
CA ARG A 75 24.09 0.06 -11.75
C ARG A 75 23.46 -0.19 -10.40
N SER A 76 24.29 -0.20 -9.35
CA SER A 76 23.85 -0.44 -7.99
C SER A 76 24.43 0.56 -7.00
N ARG A 77 23.70 0.78 -5.91
CA ARG A 77 24.06 1.67 -4.79
C ARG A 77 23.62 1.05 -3.47
N LYS A 78 24.36 1.32 -2.39
CA LYS A 78 23.95 0.86 -1.05
C LYS A 78 22.62 1.52 -0.69
N ILE A 79 21.67 0.77 -0.14
CA ILE A 79 20.33 1.30 0.17
C ILE A 79 20.39 2.52 1.07
N LYS A 80 21.35 2.56 2.01
CA LYS A 80 21.57 3.69 2.93
C LYS A 80 21.80 5.03 2.21
N GLU A 81 22.39 5.00 1.01
CA GLU A 81 22.57 6.20 0.19
C GLU A 81 21.22 6.68 -0.38
N VAL A 82 20.38 5.75 -0.80
CA VAL A 82 19.05 6.01 -1.38
C VAL A 82 18.03 6.39 -0.32
N SER A 83 18.08 5.80 0.89
CA SER A 83 17.14 6.07 2.00
C SER A 83 17.10 7.54 2.46
N ARG A 84 18.08 8.37 2.05
CA ARG A 84 18.02 9.82 2.27
C ARG A 84 16.89 10.51 1.49
N TYR A 85 16.49 9.92 0.37
CA TYR A 85 15.41 10.38 -0.50
C TYR A 85 14.03 9.84 -0.10
N ALA A 86 13.97 8.95 0.90
CA ALA A 86 12.73 8.39 1.40
C ALA A 86 11.89 9.45 2.12
N ARG A 87 10.57 9.26 2.08
CA ARG A 87 9.62 10.20 2.69
C ARG A 87 9.70 10.13 4.22
N GLY A 88 9.63 11.30 4.86
CA GLY A 88 9.76 11.42 6.32
C GLY A 88 8.73 10.60 7.11
N ASN A 89 7.50 10.53 6.63
CA ASN A 89 6.43 9.75 7.26
C ASN A 89 6.69 8.23 7.28
N CYS A 90 7.44 7.68 6.32
CA CYS A 90 7.82 6.26 6.34
C CYS A 90 8.58 5.90 7.62
N ARG A 91 9.35 6.85 8.17
CA ARG A 91 10.11 6.66 9.42
C ARG A 91 9.24 6.53 10.65
N GLN A 92 7.94 6.81 10.56
CA GLN A 92 6.94 6.69 11.62
C GLN A 92 5.96 5.53 11.35
N CYS A 93 6.19 4.72 10.31
CA CYS A 93 5.33 3.58 9.98
C CYS A 93 5.72 2.36 10.82
N THR A 94 4.76 1.81 11.55
CA THR A 94 4.92 0.58 12.36
C THR A 94 4.45 -0.67 11.64
N ASP A 95 4.01 -0.54 10.39
CA ASP A 95 3.56 -1.67 9.58
C ASP A 95 4.58 -1.96 8.47
N PHE A 96 5.17 -3.15 8.52
CA PHE A 96 6.12 -3.63 7.52
C PHE A 96 5.48 -4.65 6.57
N THR A 97 4.60 -5.50 7.12
CA THR A 97 4.00 -6.64 6.44
C THR A 97 2.64 -6.33 5.81
N GLY A 98 2.04 -5.18 6.08
CA GLY A 98 0.69 -4.86 5.62
C GLY A 98 -0.36 -5.66 6.37
N ASP A 99 -0.46 -5.46 7.68
CA ASP A 99 -1.20 -6.34 8.60
C ASP A 99 -2.70 -6.43 8.32
N PHE A 100 -3.27 -5.42 7.65
CA PHE A 100 -4.69 -5.35 7.31
C PHE A 100 -5.03 -6.01 5.96
N SER A 101 -4.07 -6.64 5.29
CA SER A 101 -4.28 -7.28 3.99
C SER A 101 -4.85 -8.69 4.11
N ASP A 102 -5.49 -9.17 3.03
CA ASP A 102 -5.90 -10.59 2.94
C ASP A 102 -4.67 -11.49 2.82
N ILE A 103 -3.68 -11.04 2.06
CA ILE A 103 -2.41 -11.71 1.84
C ILE A 103 -1.27 -10.68 1.75
N SER A 104 -0.13 -11.01 2.34
CA SER A 104 1.09 -10.21 2.27
C SER A 104 2.21 -10.99 1.61
N VAL A 105 3.02 -10.32 0.76
CA VAL A 105 4.10 -10.97 0.01
C VAL A 105 5.38 -10.12 0.06
N GLY A 106 6.53 -10.74 0.30
CA GLY A 106 7.82 -10.06 0.17
C GLY A 106 9.02 -11.00 0.27
N SER A 107 10.20 -10.52 -0.11
CA SER A 107 11.42 -11.33 -0.25
C SER A 107 12.09 -11.73 1.08
N VAL A 108 11.97 -10.91 2.12
CA VAL A 108 12.66 -11.13 3.41
C VAL A 108 12.24 -12.47 4.02
N GLY A 109 13.21 -13.25 4.48
CA GLY A 109 12.99 -14.57 5.06
C GLY A 109 13.05 -15.72 4.05
N THR A 110 13.32 -15.44 2.78
CA THR A 110 13.45 -16.45 1.72
C THR A 110 14.64 -16.20 0.80
N GLN A 111 15.08 -17.25 0.11
CA GLN A 111 16.14 -17.17 -0.89
C GLN A 111 15.71 -16.41 -2.16
N ALA A 112 16.67 -15.97 -2.97
CA ALA A 112 16.40 -15.27 -4.21
C ALA A 112 15.47 -16.08 -5.14
N GLY A 113 14.48 -15.40 -5.73
CA GLY A 113 13.47 -16.03 -6.59
C GLY A 113 12.30 -16.67 -5.84
N TRP A 114 12.30 -16.61 -4.50
CA TRP A 114 11.16 -16.95 -3.65
C TRP A 114 10.63 -15.71 -2.93
N SER A 115 9.41 -15.82 -2.42
CA SER A 115 8.81 -14.85 -1.51
C SER A 115 8.33 -15.53 -0.25
N THR A 116 8.46 -14.85 0.89
CA THR A 116 7.61 -15.09 2.05
C THR A 116 6.19 -14.62 1.74
N VAL A 117 5.22 -15.47 2.03
CA VAL A 117 3.78 -15.22 1.87
C VAL A 117 3.11 -15.39 3.22
N ILE A 118 2.33 -14.39 3.62
CA ILE A 118 1.54 -14.39 4.86
C ILE A 118 0.06 -14.39 4.45
N LEU A 119 -0.63 -15.49 4.68
CA LEU A 119 -2.05 -15.70 4.36
C LEU A 119 -2.89 -15.40 5.60
N ARG A 120 -3.73 -14.36 5.56
CA ARG A 120 -4.51 -13.91 6.73
C ARG A 120 -5.97 -14.32 6.64
N SER A 121 -6.62 -13.99 5.53
CA SER A 121 -8.05 -14.28 5.37
C SER A 121 -8.29 -15.70 4.87
N LYS A 122 -9.47 -16.24 5.18
CA LYS A 122 -9.93 -17.53 4.64
C LYS A 122 -9.91 -17.52 3.11
N GLU A 123 -10.36 -16.43 2.49
CA GLU A 123 -10.36 -16.29 1.04
C GLU A 123 -8.95 -16.31 0.46
N ALA A 124 -7.95 -15.76 1.18
CA ALA A 124 -6.56 -15.84 0.75
C ALA A 124 -6.02 -17.28 0.83
N LYS A 125 -6.29 -17.99 1.93
CA LYS A 125 -5.92 -19.40 2.09
C LYS A 125 -6.54 -20.28 0.99
N ASP A 126 -7.85 -20.11 0.74
CA ASP A 126 -8.59 -20.85 -0.29
C ASP A 126 -8.05 -20.56 -1.70
N LEU A 127 -7.81 -19.27 -2.03
CA LEU A 127 -7.25 -18.88 -3.31
C LEU A 127 -5.84 -19.46 -3.49
N PHE A 128 -4.98 -19.32 -2.48
CA PHE A 128 -3.61 -19.82 -2.52
C PHE A 128 -3.57 -21.34 -2.71
N LYS A 129 -4.42 -22.09 -1.98
CA LYS A 129 -4.55 -23.53 -2.13
C LYS A 129 -4.91 -23.94 -3.57
N LYS A 130 -5.84 -23.23 -4.22
CA LYS A 130 -6.19 -23.50 -5.63
C LYS A 130 -4.99 -23.38 -6.58
N LEU A 131 -4.08 -22.43 -6.34
CA LEU A 131 -2.87 -22.30 -7.15
C LEU A 131 -1.89 -23.46 -6.89
N VAL A 132 -1.81 -23.96 -5.65
CA VAL A 132 -1.00 -25.14 -5.31
C VAL A 132 -1.57 -26.40 -5.97
N ASP A 133 -2.88 -26.63 -5.82
CA ASP A 133 -3.57 -27.81 -6.37
C ASP A 133 -3.47 -27.88 -7.91
N GLN A 134 -3.41 -26.73 -8.58
CA GLN A 134 -3.24 -26.62 -10.02
C GLN A 134 -1.77 -26.49 -10.46
N ASP A 135 -0.82 -26.69 -9.56
CA ASP A 135 0.61 -26.71 -9.86
C ASP A 135 1.14 -25.39 -10.48
N LEU A 136 0.49 -24.26 -10.16
CA LEU A 136 0.86 -22.94 -10.68
C LEU A 136 1.95 -22.25 -9.85
N ILE A 137 2.09 -22.65 -8.58
CA ILE A 137 3.09 -22.16 -7.64
C ILE A 137 3.78 -23.34 -6.94
N GLU A 138 5.05 -23.16 -6.62
CA GLU A 138 5.80 -24.02 -5.71
C GLU A 138 5.77 -23.44 -4.30
N VAL A 139 5.67 -24.30 -3.29
CA VAL A 139 5.58 -23.90 -1.88
C VAL A 139 6.62 -24.65 -1.06
N SER A 140 7.18 -23.97 -0.06
CA SER A 140 8.09 -24.54 0.93
C SER A 140 7.77 -24.00 2.32
N THR A 141 7.99 -24.80 3.34
CA THR A 141 7.91 -24.36 4.75
C THR A 141 9.19 -23.68 5.23
N ASN A 142 10.23 -23.63 4.39
CA ASN A 142 11.52 -23.02 4.74
C ASN A 142 11.46 -21.48 4.67
N VAL A 143 10.90 -20.89 5.71
CA VAL A 143 10.90 -19.43 5.94
C VAL A 143 11.82 -19.12 7.11
N GLN A 144 12.79 -18.24 6.89
CA GLN A 144 13.73 -17.77 7.92
C GLN A 144 13.04 -16.72 8.80
N MET A 145 12.19 -17.19 9.72
CA MET A 145 11.37 -16.34 10.59
C MET A 145 12.19 -15.38 11.45
N GLU A 146 13.40 -15.77 11.88
CA GLU A 146 14.31 -14.92 12.63
C GLU A 146 14.71 -13.66 11.83
N GLU A 147 14.96 -13.81 10.53
CA GLU A 147 15.30 -12.69 9.65
C GLU A 147 14.10 -11.76 9.45
N LEU A 148 12.92 -12.34 9.19
CA LEU A 148 11.68 -11.58 9.03
C LEU A 148 11.35 -10.77 10.30
N ASN A 149 11.36 -11.42 11.46
CA ASN A 149 11.09 -10.80 12.75
C ASN A 149 12.11 -9.69 13.07
N LYS A 150 13.39 -9.91 12.74
CA LYS A 150 14.43 -8.89 12.90
C LYS A 150 14.13 -7.63 12.07
N VAL A 151 13.67 -7.76 10.83
CA VAL A 151 13.33 -6.60 9.99
C VAL A 151 12.08 -5.89 10.50
N ILE A 152 11.06 -6.62 10.94
CA ILE A 152 9.85 -6.08 11.59
C ILE A 152 10.25 -5.28 12.84
N ASP A 153 11.09 -5.84 13.70
CA ASP A 153 11.59 -5.18 14.91
C ASP A 153 12.38 -3.92 14.61
N LEU A 154 13.26 -3.96 13.61
CA LEU A 154 14.01 -2.77 13.17
C LEU A 154 13.06 -1.69 12.64
N ASN A 155 11.97 -2.08 11.96
CA ASN A 155 10.92 -1.15 11.55
C ASN A 155 10.23 -0.49 12.73
N ASN A 156 9.78 -1.29 13.69
CA ASN A 156 9.11 -0.78 14.88
C ASN A 156 10.02 0.09 15.75
N LYS A 157 11.29 -0.28 15.91
CA LYS A 157 12.29 0.52 16.64
C LYS A 157 12.54 1.87 15.97
N GLN A 158 12.66 1.91 14.65
CA GLN A 158 12.81 3.16 13.89
C GLN A 158 11.58 4.05 14.06
N ALA A 159 10.37 3.48 13.91
CA ALA A 159 9.10 4.17 14.08
C ALA A 159 8.98 4.80 15.45
N LYS A 160 9.18 4.02 16.52
CA LYS A 160 9.14 4.49 17.91
C LYS A 160 10.11 5.64 18.15
N LYS A 161 11.35 5.55 17.64
CA LYS A 161 12.35 6.62 17.77
C LYS A 161 11.91 7.90 17.05
N SER A 162 11.39 7.77 15.83
CA SER A 162 10.95 8.93 15.03
C SER A 162 9.69 9.61 15.60
N ILE A 163 8.77 8.81 16.14
CA ILE A 163 7.55 9.28 16.82
C ILE A 163 7.95 10.07 18.07
N LYS A 164 8.78 9.49 18.94
CA LYS A 164 9.26 10.16 20.15
C LYS A 164 9.95 11.49 19.83
N LEU A 165 10.84 11.51 18.83
CA LEU A 165 11.49 12.75 18.39
C LEU A 165 10.50 13.82 17.92
N SER A 166 9.37 13.43 17.32
CA SER A 166 8.34 14.37 16.88
C SER A 166 7.59 14.95 18.09
N GLN A 167 7.23 14.10 19.04
CA GLN A 167 6.58 14.49 20.31
C GLN A 167 7.48 15.40 21.15
N ASP A 168 8.78 15.09 21.27
CA ASP A 168 9.77 15.90 21.99
C ASP A 168 9.91 17.32 21.39
N LYS A 169 9.58 17.48 20.09
CA LYS A 169 9.55 18.76 19.39
C LYS A 169 8.19 19.46 19.44
N GLY A 170 7.22 18.94 20.18
CA GLY A 170 5.88 19.50 20.33
C GLY A 170 4.91 19.19 19.18
N PHE A 171 5.27 18.32 18.24
CA PHE A 171 4.33 17.89 17.20
C PHE A 171 3.37 16.84 17.77
N LYS A 172 2.07 17.02 17.51
CA LYS A 172 1.04 16.00 17.78
C LYS A 172 0.86 15.11 16.56
N LEU A 173 0.81 13.80 16.79
CA LEU A 173 0.62 12.76 15.79
C LEU A 173 -0.74 12.08 16.02
N PRO A 174 -1.79 12.40 15.25
CA PRO A 174 -3.15 11.92 15.53
C PRO A 174 -3.27 10.39 15.67
N PHE A 175 -2.65 9.62 14.76
CA PHE A 175 -2.61 8.15 14.81
C PHE A 175 -1.81 7.54 15.98
N VAL A 176 -1.14 8.33 16.81
CA VAL A 176 -0.40 7.86 17.99
C VAL A 176 -0.99 8.43 19.28
N ASP A 177 -1.34 9.71 19.24
CA ASP A 177 -1.52 10.53 20.42
C ASP A 177 -2.99 10.73 20.81
N LEU A 178 -3.92 10.57 19.86
CA LEU A 178 -5.29 11.04 20.06
C LEU A 178 -6.34 9.93 20.19
N GLU A 179 -6.20 8.83 19.45
CA GLU A 179 -7.26 7.81 19.35
C GLU A 179 -6.65 6.41 19.42
N LYS A 180 -6.75 5.78 20.59
CA LYS A 180 -6.35 4.39 20.86
C LYS A 180 -7.59 3.49 20.78
N ASP A 181 -7.37 2.18 20.78
CA ASP A 181 -8.33 1.10 20.50
C ASP A 181 -9.57 1.01 21.44
N ASP A 182 -9.90 2.04 22.24
CA ASP A 182 -10.94 2.01 23.28
C ASP A 182 -12.16 2.91 23.01
N ASN A 183 -12.15 3.80 22.00
CA ASN A 183 -13.26 4.75 21.76
C ASN A 183 -13.61 5.02 20.28
N LEU A 184 -14.03 3.97 19.55
CA LEU A 184 -14.45 4.12 18.15
C LEU A 184 -15.66 5.06 17.99
N GLU A 185 -16.65 4.98 18.87
CA GLU A 185 -17.87 5.81 18.81
C GLU A 185 -17.53 7.30 18.99
N GLY A 186 -16.72 7.64 19.98
CA GLY A 186 -16.25 9.00 20.21
C GLY A 186 -15.38 9.54 19.06
N PHE A 187 -14.57 8.68 18.43
CA PHE A 187 -13.85 9.07 17.22
C PHE A 187 -14.79 9.42 16.07
N VAL A 188 -15.83 8.62 15.84
CA VAL A 188 -16.82 8.87 14.79
C VAL A 188 -17.55 10.18 15.05
N GLU A 189 -18.00 10.42 16.29
CA GLU A 189 -18.70 11.66 16.66
C GLU A 189 -17.83 12.92 16.45
N LYS A 190 -16.55 12.87 16.86
CA LYS A 190 -15.59 13.95 16.59
C LYS A 190 -15.30 14.09 15.09
N GLY A 191 -15.15 12.97 14.40
CA GLY A 191 -14.85 12.90 12.98
C GLY A 191 -15.89 13.60 12.12
N HIS A 192 -17.18 13.48 12.46
CA HIS A 192 -18.25 14.21 11.77
C HIS A 192 -18.14 15.73 11.86
N LYS A 193 -17.44 16.25 12.88
CA LYS A 193 -17.19 17.70 13.06
C LYS A 193 -15.92 18.17 12.33
N LYS A 194 -15.25 17.28 11.57
CA LYS A 194 -14.00 17.54 10.84
C LYS A 194 -14.25 17.56 9.34
N ASP A 195 -13.69 18.53 8.64
CA ASP A 195 -13.76 18.60 7.18
C ASP A 195 -12.39 18.30 6.52
N PHE A 196 -12.28 18.56 5.21
CA PHE A 196 -11.02 18.38 4.52
C PHE A 196 -9.93 19.36 4.99
N MET A 197 -10.28 20.58 5.40
CA MET A 197 -9.31 21.56 5.88
C MET A 197 -8.68 21.12 7.19
N ASP A 198 -9.48 20.50 8.09
CA ASP A 198 -8.93 19.85 9.27
C ASP A 198 -7.95 18.73 8.91
N LEU A 199 -8.34 17.85 7.99
CA LEU A 199 -7.46 16.77 7.51
C LEU A 199 -6.17 17.32 6.88
N GLU A 200 -6.29 18.38 6.07
CA GLU A 200 -5.16 19.05 5.44
C GLU A 200 -4.19 19.59 6.49
N LYS A 201 -4.70 20.34 7.46
CA LYS A 201 -3.91 20.92 8.55
C LYS A 201 -3.22 19.84 9.39
N GLU A 202 -3.95 18.82 9.82
CA GLU A 202 -3.45 17.85 10.78
C GLU A 202 -2.57 16.76 10.14
N ILE A 203 -2.85 16.37 8.89
CA ILE A 203 -2.19 15.22 8.23
C ILE A 203 -1.31 15.63 7.06
N LEU A 204 -1.77 16.52 6.17
CA LEU A 204 -1.01 16.88 4.97
C LEU A 204 0.12 17.86 5.30
N GLN A 205 -0.20 18.96 5.99
CA GLN A 205 0.77 20.00 6.35
C GLN A 205 1.79 19.50 7.36
N SER A 206 1.38 18.62 8.29
CA SER A 206 2.27 17.90 9.21
C SER A 206 3.15 16.84 8.52
N GLY A 207 2.99 16.61 7.21
CA GLY A 207 3.79 15.67 6.43
C GLY A 207 3.48 14.20 6.69
N LEU A 208 2.35 13.86 7.34
CA LEU A 208 1.95 12.50 7.71
C LEU A 208 1.27 11.74 6.58
N CYS A 209 0.65 12.45 5.63
CA CYS A 209 -0.10 11.88 4.52
C CYS A 209 0.72 10.83 3.75
N VAL A 210 0.22 9.59 3.65
CA VAL A 210 0.89 8.50 2.92
C VAL A 210 0.57 8.47 1.43
N ALA A 211 -0.29 9.38 0.93
CA ALA A 211 -0.70 9.46 -0.48
C ALA A 211 -1.43 8.20 -1.00
N CYS A 212 -2.20 7.53 -0.12
CA CYS A 212 -2.94 6.31 -0.49
C CYS A 212 -4.22 6.59 -1.31
N GLY A 213 -4.79 7.79 -1.21
CA GLY A 213 -6.04 8.16 -1.89
C GLY A 213 -7.33 7.77 -1.18
N THR A 214 -7.26 7.22 0.05
CA THR A 214 -8.46 6.80 0.80
C THR A 214 -9.42 7.97 1.09
N CYS A 215 -8.90 9.17 1.36
CA CYS A 215 -9.72 10.36 1.56
C CYS A 215 -10.55 10.71 0.32
N ALA A 216 -9.94 10.59 -0.87
CA ALA A 216 -10.58 10.85 -2.15
C ALA A 216 -11.62 9.79 -2.49
N LEU A 217 -11.34 8.52 -2.19
CA LEU A 217 -12.29 7.44 -2.34
C LEU A 217 -13.49 7.57 -1.40
N ALA A 218 -13.26 7.96 -0.14
CA ALA A 218 -14.31 8.08 0.87
C ALA A 218 -15.17 9.34 0.72
N CYS A 219 -14.82 10.26 -0.19
CA CYS A 219 -15.49 11.54 -0.33
C CYS A 219 -16.85 11.40 -1.07
N PRO A 220 -18.00 11.59 -0.39
CA PRO A 220 -19.31 11.37 -0.98
C PRO A 220 -19.70 12.42 -2.02
N CYS A 221 -19.19 13.65 -1.91
CA CYS A 221 -19.44 14.73 -2.86
C CYS A 221 -18.35 14.86 -3.94
N TYR A 222 -17.44 13.87 -4.04
CA TYR A 222 -16.31 13.90 -4.97
C TYR A 222 -15.48 15.20 -4.91
N ASN A 223 -15.35 15.76 -3.71
CA ASN A 223 -14.64 17.00 -3.47
C ASN A 223 -13.11 16.86 -3.51
N ILE A 224 -12.59 15.65 -3.36
CA ILE A 224 -11.15 15.43 -3.22
C ILE A 224 -10.60 14.75 -4.48
N GLU A 225 -9.58 15.35 -5.09
CA GLU A 225 -8.81 14.76 -6.19
C GLU A 225 -7.35 14.54 -5.84
N MET A 226 -6.78 13.46 -6.37
CA MET A 226 -5.36 13.14 -6.27
C MET A 226 -4.65 13.75 -7.48
N LEU A 227 -3.76 14.72 -7.26
CA LEU A 227 -3.02 15.38 -8.34
C LEU A 227 -1.67 14.68 -8.63
N GLU A 228 -0.95 15.15 -9.65
CA GLU A 228 0.29 14.53 -10.14
C GLU A 228 1.42 14.43 -9.10
N ASP A 229 1.42 15.31 -8.09
CA ASP A 229 2.37 15.25 -6.99
C ASP A 229 2.05 14.14 -5.96
N GLY A 230 0.94 13.42 -6.18
CA GLY A 230 0.41 12.35 -5.34
C GLY A 230 -0.33 12.86 -4.11
N ARG A 231 -0.64 14.15 -4.00
CA ARG A 231 -1.37 14.71 -2.85
C ARG A 231 -2.87 14.87 -3.14
N PRO A 232 -3.72 14.73 -2.11
CA PRO A 232 -5.14 15.06 -2.24
C PRO A 232 -5.36 16.57 -2.13
N TYR A 233 -6.28 17.10 -2.93
CA TYR A 233 -6.71 18.50 -2.92
C TYR A 233 -8.23 18.60 -2.93
N SER A 234 -8.77 19.57 -2.18
CA SER A 234 -10.17 19.98 -2.28
C SER A 234 -10.38 20.79 -3.56
N ILE A 235 -11.36 20.43 -4.38
CA ILE A 235 -11.66 21.09 -5.66
C ILE A 235 -13.03 21.79 -5.69
N ARG A 236 -13.84 21.63 -4.65
CA ARG A 236 -15.19 22.21 -4.48
C ARG A 236 -15.57 22.29 -2.98
N GLY A 237 -16.86 22.40 -2.67
CA GLY A 237 -17.36 22.45 -1.29
C GLY A 237 -17.55 21.08 -0.64
N CYS A 238 -17.40 21.03 0.69
CA CYS A 238 -17.74 19.87 1.53
C CYS A 238 -19.24 19.85 1.88
N LEU A 239 -19.78 18.66 2.11
CA LEU A 239 -21.08 18.53 2.79
C LEU A 239 -20.94 18.94 4.27
N PRO A 240 -21.93 19.62 4.86
CA PRO A 240 -21.93 19.91 6.30
C PRO A 240 -21.86 18.64 7.15
N ASN A 241 -21.06 18.69 8.22
CA ASN A 241 -20.87 17.61 9.19
C ASN A 241 -20.55 16.24 8.55
N CYS A 242 -19.64 16.23 7.56
CA CYS A 242 -19.29 15.06 6.77
C CYS A 242 -18.26 14.15 7.47
N GLY A 243 -17.01 14.60 7.64
CA GLY A 243 -15.98 13.80 8.31
C GLY A 243 -15.40 12.60 7.55
N CYS A 244 -15.96 12.21 6.40
CA CYS A 244 -15.55 10.98 5.70
C CYS A 244 -14.05 10.86 5.47
N CYS A 245 -13.44 11.90 4.90
CA CYS A 245 -12.03 11.89 4.56
C CYS A 245 -11.15 11.81 5.80
N TYR A 246 -11.58 12.45 6.89
CA TYR A 246 -10.89 12.44 8.18
C TYR A 246 -10.95 11.06 8.82
N MET A 247 -12.16 10.50 8.95
CA MET A 247 -12.38 9.18 9.55
C MET A 247 -11.80 8.03 8.73
N ALA A 248 -11.74 8.16 7.39
CA ALA A 248 -11.18 7.13 6.53
C ALA A 248 -9.64 7.19 6.43
N CYS A 249 -9.01 8.25 6.93
CA CYS A 249 -7.56 8.40 6.85
C CYS A 249 -6.87 7.48 7.88
N PRO A 250 -5.98 6.56 7.46
CA PRO A 250 -5.28 5.69 8.41
C PRO A 250 -4.24 6.43 9.27
N ARG A 251 -4.14 7.76 9.14
CA ARG A 251 -3.22 8.62 9.90
C ARG A 251 -3.95 9.49 10.92
N THR A 252 -5.26 9.37 11.05
CA THR A 252 -6.07 10.05 12.08
C THR A 252 -6.39 9.16 13.29
N HIS A 253 -6.10 7.85 13.22
CA HIS A 253 -6.42 6.88 14.26
C HIS A 253 -5.43 5.70 14.26
N SER A 254 -5.43 4.89 15.33
CA SER A 254 -4.76 3.57 15.38
C SER A 254 -5.72 2.54 15.95
N PHE A 255 -6.59 2.01 15.08
CA PHE A 255 -7.62 1.01 15.47
C PHE A 255 -7.18 -0.41 15.15
N LYS A 256 -5.94 -0.77 15.50
CA LYS A 256 -5.39 -2.06 15.06
C LYS A 256 -6.06 -3.22 15.79
N GLU A 257 -6.27 -3.11 17.10
CA GLU A 257 -6.93 -4.16 17.88
C GLU A 257 -8.38 -4.33 17.47
N ILE A 258 -9.09 -3.23 17.21
CA ILE A 258 -10.49 -3.28 16.74
C ILE A 258 -10.58 -3.91 15.33
N LEU A 259 -9.73 -3.47 14.40
CA LEU A 259 -9.81 -3.89 13.00
C LEU A 259 -9.27 -5.30 12.76
N LEU A 260 -8.49 -5.87 13.68
CA LEU A 260 -7.90 -7.20 13.57
C LEU A 260 -8.47 -8.22 14.58
N LYS A 261 -9.45 -7.82 15.42
CA LYS A 261 -9.96 -8.62 16.55
C LYS A 261 -10.36 -10.05 16.19
N ASP A 262 -11.00 -10.23 15.04
CA ASP A 262 -11.59 -11.51 14.61
C ASP A 262 -10.79 -12.18 13.47
N GLN A 263 -9.51 -11.83 13.31
CA GLN A 263 -8.66 -12.48 12.29
C GLN A 263 -8.17 -13.85 12.76
N GLU A 264 -8.20 -14.82 11.84
CA GLU A 264 -7.54 -16.10 12.04
C GLU A 264 -6.02 -15.93 12.15
N GLU A 265 -5.37 -16.89 12.82
CA GLU A 265 -3.91 -16.97 12.82
C GLU A 265 -3.38 -17.08 11.38
N PRO A 266 -2.38 -16.26 11.01
CA PRO A 266 -1.87 -16.23 9.66
C PRO A 266 -1.01 -17.47 9.36
N GLU A 267 -1.14 -18.01 8.16
CA GLU A 267 -0.23 -19.05 7.65
C GLU A 267 0.94 -18.39 6.93
N ILE A 268 2.17 -18.78 7.28
CA ILE A 268 3.39 -18.21 6.70
C ILE A 268 4.14 -19.30 5.94
N VAL A 269 4.36 -19.08 4.65
CA VAL A 269 5.03 -20.03 3.75
C VAL A 269 6.00 -19.31 2.81
N ALA A 270 6.96 -20.04 2.26
CA ALA A 270 7.75 -19.59 1.13
C ALA A 270 7.05 -20.05 -0.17
N ALA A 271 6.95 -19.18 -1.17
CA ALA A 271 6.38 -19.54 -2.47
C ALA A 271 7.03 -18.86 -3.66
N ARG A 272 6.94 -19.50 -4.83
CA ARG A 272 7.26 -18.90 -6.14
C ARG A 272 6.31 -19.40 -7.21
N ALA A 273 6.03 -18.59 -8.22
CA ALA A 273 5.36 -19.04 -9.43
C ALA A 273 6.27 -19.97 -10.24
N LYS A 274 5.71 -21.00 -10.88
CA LYS A 274 6.48 -21.90 -11.76
C LYS A 274 7.01 -21.21 -13.01
N ASN A 275 6.25 -20.25 -13.53
CA ASN A 275 6.57 -19.51 -14.75
C ASN A 275 6.60 -17.99 -14.47
N PRO A 276 7.53 -17.50 -13.62
CA PRO A 276 7.61 -16.08 -13.30
C PRO A 276 8.08 -15.30 -14.54
N SER A 277 7.56 -14.09 -14.72
CA SER A 277 8.09 -13.20 -15.76
C SER A 277 9.43 -12.61 -15.33
N TYR A 278 10.28 -12.21 -16.28
CA TYR A 278 11.54 -11.52 -15.97
C TYR A 278 11.37 -10.25 -15.11
N HIS A 279 10.24 -9.56 -15.30
CA HIS A 279 9.87 -8.36 -14.55
C HIS A 279 9.17 -8.67 -13.23
N SER A 280 8.88 -9.95 -12.91
CA SER A 280 8.21 -10.32 -11.68
C SER A 280 9.03 -9.91 -10.46
N GLN A 281 8.32 -9.38 -9.46
CA GLN A 281 8.89 -9.15 -8.15
C GLN A 281 8.99 -10.48 -7.42
N ASP A 282 10.18 -10.79 -6.91
CA ASP A 282 10.48 -11.80 -5.88
C ASP A 282 9.66 -13.11 -6.03
N GLY A 283 9.85 -13.83 -7.13
CA GLY A 283 9.19 -15.13 -7.34
C GLY A 283 7.80 -15.07 -7.99
N GLY A 284 7.23 -13.89 -8.25
CA GLY A 284 6.06 -13.74 -9.14
C GLY A 284 4.72 -14.24 -8.59
N VAL A 285 4.64 -14.52 -7.29
CA VAL A 285 3.43 -15.03 -6.61
C VAL A 285 2.24 -14.09 -6.78
N ILE A 286 2.44 -12.77 -6.61
CA ILE A 286 1.38 -11.77 -6.77
C ILE A 286 0.79 -11.82 -8.18
N THR A 287 1.65 -11.85 -9.20
CA THR A 287 1.18 -11.91 -10.60
C THR A 287 0.41 -13.20 -10.86
N ALA A 288 0.84 -14.34 -10.31
CA ALA A 288 0.14 -15.62 -10.43
C ALA A 288 -1.25 -15.57 -9.77
N LEU A 289 -1.35 -15.06 -8.53
CA LEU A 289 -2.61 -14.94 -7.79
C LEU A 289 -3.64 -14.08 -8.53
N ILE A 290 -3.23 -12.89 -8.97
CA ILE A 290 -4.15 -11.98 -9.68
C ILE A 290 -4.54 -12.57 -11.05
N THR A 291 -3.58 -13.16 -11.77
CA THR A 291 -3.86 -13.80 -13.08
C THR A 291 -4.86 -14.94 -12.92
N TYR A 292 -4.66 -15.80 -11.94
CA TYR A 292 -5.57 -16.91 -11.65
C TYR A 292 -6.95 -16.41 -11.25
N GLY A 293 -7.01 -15.42 -10.37
CA GLY A 293 -8.27 -14.85 -9.89
C GLY A 293 -9.10 -14.21 -11.00
N LEU A 294 -8.47 -13.47 -11.93
CA LEU A 294 -9.16 -12.92 -13.11
C LEU A 294 -9.61 -14.01 -14.08
N LYS A 295 -8.77 -15.02 -14.37
CA LYS A 295 -9.10 -16.08 -15.35
C LYS A 295 -10.22 -17.01 -14.92
N ASN A 296 -10.46 -17.13 -13.62
CA ASN A 296 -11.48 -18.01 -13.04
C ASN A 296 -12.65 -17.21 -12.44
N ASP A 297 -12.83 -15.94 -12.84
CA ASP A 297 -13.90 -15.05 -12.41
C ASP A 297 -14.03 -14.88 -10.88
N ILE A 298 -12.94 -15.13 -10.14
CA ILE A 298 -12.85 -14.87 -8.69
C ILE A 298 -12.75 -13.37 -8.45
N PHE A 299 -12.04 -12.66 -9.34
CA PHE A 299 -11.93 -11.21 -9.34
C PHE A 299 -12.56 -10.66 -10.62
N SER A 300 -13.46 -9.69 -10.48
CA SER A 300 -14.01 -8.97 -11.64
C SER A 300 -12.99 -8.00 -12.25
N LYS A 301 -12.15 -7.39 -11.41
CA LYS A 301 -11.12 -6.42 -11.78
C LYS A 301 -9.94 -6.51 -10.81
N ALA A 302 -8.77 -6.10 -11.30
CA ALA A 302 -7.57 -5.91 -10.51
C ALA A 302 -7.10 -4.46 -10.61
N ILE A 303 -6.56 -3.94 -9.51
CA ILE A 303 -5.89 -2.63 -9.46
C ILE A 303 -4.41 -2.88 -9.19
N VAL A 304 -3.56 -2.46 -10.13
CA VAL A 304 -2.12 -2.70 -10.09
C VAL A 304 -1.34 -1.42 -10.35
N ALA A 305 -0.08 -1.40 -9.93
CA ALA A 305 0.82 -0.27 -10.14
C ALA A 305 1.42 -0.32 -11.56
N ARG A 306 1.24 0.74 -12.34
CA ARG A 306 2.01 0.96 -13.57
C ARG A 306 2.84 2.22 -13.45
N ALA A 307 3.86 2.31 -14.29
CA ALA A 307 4.62 3.52 -14.51
C ALA A 307 4.64 3.83 -16.00
N ASP A 308 4.71 5.11 -16.34
CA ASP A 308 4.98 5.54 -17.71
C ASP A 308 6.49 5.55 -18.00
N SER A 309 6.88 6.02 -19.19
CA SER A 309 8.29 6.10 -19.61
C SER A 309 9.14 7.05 -18.75
N LYS A 310 8.51 7.93 -17.97
CA LYS A 310 9.18 8.84 -17.03
C LYS A 310 9.15 8.32 -15.59
N TRP A 311 8.81 7.04 -15.41
CA TRP A 311 8.65 6.40 -14.11
C TRP A 311 7.60 7.07 -13.21
N ARG A 312 6.66 7.84 -13.78
CA ARG A 312 5.51 8.37 -13.04
C ARG A 312 4.54 7.23 -12.81
N ALA A 313 4.40 6.85 -11.55
CA ALA A 313 3.60 5.71 -11.16
C ALA A 313 2.13 6.09 -10.92
N TYR A 314 1.20 5.25 -11.39
CA TYR A 314 -0.24 5.49 -11.32
C TYR A 314 -1.02 4.17 -11.11
N PRO A 315 -2.21 4.23 -10.50
CA PRO A 315 -3.09 3.08 -10.39
C PRO A 315 -3.63 2.68 -11.77
N PHE A 316 -3.59 1.41 -12.10
CA PHE A 316 -4.11 0.87 -13.36
C PHE A 316 -5.12 -0.24 -13.09
N ILE A 317 -6.31 -0.11 -13.66
CA ILE A 317 -7.41 -1.05 -13.47
C ILE A 317 -7.52 -1.93 -14.70
N THR A 318 -7.60 -3.23 -14.51
CA THR A 318 -7.72 -4.20 -15.62
C THR A 318 -8.52 -5.41 -15.20
N ASN A 319 -9.27 -5.98 -16.14
CA ASN A 319 -9.78 -7.35 -16.08
C ASN A 319 -9.05 -8.28 -17.06
N ASP A 320 -8.11 -7.76 -17.85
CA ASP A 320 -7.29 -8.53 -18.78
C ASP A 320 -5.93 -8.89 -18.12
N PRO A 321 -5.66 -10.20 -17.91
CA PRO A 321 -4.40 -10.68 -17.37
C PRO A 321 -3.14 -10.28 -18.17
N SER A 322 -3.27 -9.97 -19.46
CA SER A 322 -2.14 -9.56 -20.32
C SER A 322 -1.47 -8.29 -19.79
N PHE A 323 -2.23 -7.39 -19.16
CA PHE A 323 -1.69 -6.17 -18.56
C PHE A 323 -0.95 -6.40 -17.24
N LEU A 324 -1.19 -7.52 -16.54
CA LEU A 324 -0.53 -7.80 -15.25
C LEU A 324 0.97 -8.01 -15.42
N LYS A 325 1.38 -8.70 -16.50
CA LYS A 325 2.80 -8.87 -16.83
C LYS A 325 3.48 -7.52 -17.12
N ARG A 326 2.79 -6.61 -17.82
CA ARG A 326 3.28 -5.24 -18.08
C ARG A 326 3.33 -4.37 -16.82
N ALA A 327 2.52 -4.69 -15.83
CA ALA A 327 2.50 -4.02 -14.53
C ALA A 327 3.48 -4.62 -13.52
N ALA A 328 4.13 -5.75 -13.83
CA ALA A 328 5.05 -6.42 -12.91
C ALA A 328 6.27 -5.56 -12.57
N GLY A 329 6.88 -5.85 -11.42
CA GLY A 329 8.10 -5.21 -10.93
C GLY A 329 7.82 -4.04 -9.98
N SER A 330 8.83 -3.70 -9.19
CA SER A 330 8.75 -2.71 -8.12
C SER A 330 8.72 -1.28 -8.65
N LYS A 331 7.83 -0.45 -8.10
CA LYS A 331 7.76 0.99 -8.37
C LYS A 331 8.03 1.70 -7.06
N TYR A 332 9.23 2.25 -6.92
CA TYR A 332 9.66 2.97 -5.72
C TYR A 332 9.13 4.41 -5.76
N SER A 333 7.81 4.55 -5.72
CA SER A 333 7.09 5.81 -5.73
C SER A 333 5.74 5.65 -5.02
N ILE A 334 5.17 6.76 -4.57
CA ILE A 334 3.80 6.79 -4.10
C ILE A 334 2.81 6.53 -5.23
N ILE A 335 1.78 5.74 -4.93
CA ILE A 335 0.72 5.44 -5.86
C ILE A 335 -0.59 5.43 -5.08
N PRO A 336 -1.57 6.26 -5.43
CA PRO A 336 -2.88 6.26 -4.78
C PRO A 336 -3.71 5.06 -5.25
N GLN A 337 -3.27 3.83 -4.94
CA GLN A 337 -3.90 2.59 -5.43
C GLN A 337 -5.37 2.49 -5.05
N VAL A 338 -5.70 2.90 -3.82
CA VAL A 338 -7.07 2.88 -3.29
C VAL A 338 -7.96 3.85 -4.09
N TYR A 339 -7.42 4.95 -4.61
CA TYR A 339 -8.16 5.87 -5.48
C TYR A 339 -8.65 5.19 -6.78
N GLY A 340 -7.94 4.17 -7.27
CA GLY A 340 -8.37 3.38 -8.43
C GLY A 340 -9.76 2.76 -8.23
N LEU A 341 -10.16 2.43 -6.99
CA LEU A 341 -11.48 1.85 -6.72
C LEU A 341 -12.63 2.76 -7.15
N LYS A 342 -12.41 4.09 -7.25
CA LYS A 342 -13.39 5.06 -7.75
C LYS A 342 -13.83 4.79 -9.20
N PHE A 343 -12.95 4.16 -10.00
CA PHE A 343 -13.21 3.89 -11.42
C PHE A 343 -13.53 2.41 -11.71
N GLY A 344 -13.58 1.58 -10.67
CA GLY A 344 -13.75 0.12 -10.75
C GLY A 344 -15.19 -0.37 -10.92
N ARG A 345 -16.06 0.40 -11.60
CA ARG A 345 -17.48 0.04 -11.82
C ARG A 345 -17.67 -1.35 -12.40
#